data_AF-A0A848XH27-F1
#
_entry.id   AF-A0A848XH27-F1
#
_cell.length_a   1.000
_cell.length_b   1.000
_cell.length_c   1.000
_cell.angle_alpha   90.00
_cell.angle_beta   90.00
_cell.angle_gamma   90.00
#
_symmetry.space_group_name_H-M   'P 1'
#
loop_
_entity.id
_entity.type
_entity.pdbx_description
1 polymer ?
#
loop_
_entity_poly.entity_id
_entity_poly.type
_entity_poly.pdbx_seq_one_letter_code
_entity_poly.pdbx_strand_id
1 'polypeptide(L)'
;MNRLPVTLRARVLARCLLIQAAWNPRTMLGHGVAYILAPVMRFARGREGEDLELARHIEHFNAHPYLSSVALGAVARMEVDAADPERIRRFKT
;
A
#
# COMPACT_ATOMS: atom_id res chain seq x y z
N MET A 1 2.47 -20.19 0.38
CA MET A 1 2.03 -18.84 -0.07
C MET A 1 0.67 -18.55 0.55
N ASN A 2 0.60 -17.66 1.54
CA ASN A 2 -0.68 -17.25 2.13
C ASN A 2 -1.51 -16.53 1.06
N ARG A 3 -2.72 -17.00 0.78
CA ARG A 3 -3.62 -16.32 -0.16
C ARG A 3 -4.28 -15.14 0.55
N LEU A 4 -4.20 -13.96 -0.05
CA LEU A 4 -4.95 -12.79 0.39
C LEU A 4 -6.47 -13.07 0.33
N PRO A 5 -7.22 -12.91 1.44
CA PRO A 5 -8.67 -13.05 1.44
C PRO A 5 -9.33 -12.21 0.34
N VAL A 6 -10.39 -12.72 -0.28
CA VAL A 6 -11.13 -12.00 -1.33
C VAL A 6 -11.65 -10.66 -0.80
N THR A 7 -12.15 -10.66 0.44
CA THR A 7 -12.65 -9.46 1.13
C THR A 7 -11.58 -8.38 1.31
N LEU A 8 -10.35 -8.78 1.63
CA LEU A 8 -9.21 -7.87 1.74
C LEU A 8 -8.85 -7.29 0.37
N ARG A 9 -8.77 -8.11 -0.68
CA ARG A 9 -8.50 -7.65 -2.05
C ARG A 9 -9.55 -6.69 -2.56
N ALA A 10 -10.83 -6.99 -2.36
CA ALA A 10 -11.93 -6.11 -2.74
C ALA A 10 -11.86 -4.77 -1.99
N ARG A 11 -11.53 -4.78 -0.69
CA ARG A 11 -11.34 -3.57 0.11
C ARG A 11 -10.18 -2.72 -0.41
N VAL A 12 -9.02 -3.33 -0.68
CA VAL A 12 -7.85 -2.64 -1.25
C VAL A 12 -8.19 -2.02 -2.61
N LEU A 13 -8.83 -2.79 -3.49
CA LEU A 13 -9.25 -2.33 -4.81
C LEU A 13 -10.21 -1.14 -4.73
N ALA A 14 -11.23 -1.20 -3.87
CA ALA A 14 -12.16 -0.10 -3.66
C ALA A 14 -11.45 1.17 -3.15
N ARG A 15 -10.45 1.02 -2.25
CA ARG A 15 -9.66 2.15 -1.76
C ARG A 15 -8.77 2.78 -2.84
N CYS A 16 -8.33 2.04 -3.85
CA CYS A 16 -7.55 2.59 -4.97
C CYS A 16 -8.31 3.68 -5.74
N LEU A 17 -9.64 3.65 -5.76
CA LEU A 17 -10.46 4.71 -6.38
C LEU A 17 -10.32 6.06 -5.68
N LEU A 18 -9.78 6.08 -4.45
CA LEU A 18 -9.58 7.27 -3.64
C LEU A 18 -8.09 7.62 -3.48
N ILE A 19 -7.20 7.07 -4.31
CA ILE A 19 -5.75 7.28 -4.17
C ILE A 19 -5.34 8.76 -4.23
N GLN A 20 -6.07 9.58 -4.98
CA GLN A 20 -5.80 11.02 -5.13
C GLN A 20 -6.47 11.90 -4.07
N ALA A 21 -7.26 11.33 -3.15
CA ALA A 21 -8.05 12.11 -2.18
C ALA A 21 -7.20 12.95 -1.21
N ALA A 22 -5.95 12.55 -1.00
CA ALA A 22 -4.99 13.24 -0.13
C ALA A 22 -3.72 13.67 -0.88
N TRP A 23 -3.86 14.02 -2.17
CA TRP A 23 -2.73 14.49 -2.97
C TRP A 23 -2.11 15.75 -2.36
N ASN A 24 -0.78 15.80 -2.30
CA ASN A 24 -0.05 16.97 -1.81
C ASN A 24 1.32 17.10 -2.49
N PRO A 25 1.90 18.32 -2.58
CA PRO A 25 3.16 18.53 -3.28
C PRO A 25 4.38 17.82 -2.67
N ARG A 26 4.31 17.38 -1.40
CA ARG A 26 5.44 16.74 -0.71
C ARG A 26 5.55 15.25 -1.04
N THR A 27 4.43 14.54 -0.94
CA THR A 27 4.38 13.06 -1.05
C THR A 27 3.64 12.58 -2.29
N MET A 28 3.03 13.49 -3.05
CA MET A 28 2.14 13.20 -4.17
C MET A 28 1.01 12.28 -3.71
N LEU A 29 1.04 11.00 -4.08
CA LEU A 29 0.03 10.00 -3.73
C LEU A 29 0.36 9.21 -2.45
N GLY A 30 1.48 9.48 -1.77
CA GLY A 30 1.97 8.68 -0.63
C GLY A 30 0.93 8.46 0.49
N HIS A 31 0.17 9.48 0.86
CA HIS A 31 -0.92 9.33 1.84
C HIS A 31 -2.03 8.38 1.35
N GLY A 32 -2.36 8.43 0.07
CA GLY A 32 -3.30 7.50 -0.56
C GLY A 32 -2.77 6.07 -0.55
N VAL A 33 -1.46 5.88 -0.81
CA VAL A 33 -0.79 4.57 -0.73
C VAL A 33 -0.90 3.99 0.68
N ALA A 34 -0.59 4.77 1.71
CA ALA A 34 -0.76 4.35 3.10
C ALA A 34 -2.22 3.96 3.41
N TYR A 35 -3.21 4.79 3.03
CA TYR A 35 -4.62 4.46 3.23
C TYR A 35 -5.05 3.14 2.57
N ILE A 36 -4.56 2.88 1.34
CA ILE A 36 -4.84 1.67 0.59
C ILE A 36 -4.22 0.43 1.24
N LEU A 37 -2.98 0.55 1.77
CA LEU A 37 -2.21 -0.56 2.33
C LEU A 37 -2.45 -0.83 3.82
N ALA A 38 -3.07 0.09 4.56
CA ALA A 38 -3.45 -0.11 5.96
C ALA A 38 -4.14 -1.47 6.27
N PRO A 39 -5.16 -1.94 5.51
CA PRO A 39 -5.81 -3.21 5.83
C PRO A 39 -4.91 -4.41 5.51
N VAL A 40 -3.89 -4.25 4.65
CA VAL A 40 -2.87 -5.26 4.36
C VAL A 40 -1.89 -5.33 5.52
N MET A 41 -1.43 -4.19 6.04
CA MET A 41 -0.54 -4.11 7.22
C MET A 41 -1.20 -4.78 8.42
N ARG A 42 -2.45 -4.44 8.71
CA ARG A 42 -3.23 -5.06 9.78
C ARG A 42 -3.34 -6.58 9.64
N PHE A 43 -3.50 -7.07 8.41
CA PHE A 43 -3.57 -8.50 8.12
C PHE A 43 -2.20 -9.19 8.30
N ALA A 44 -1.12 -8.54 7.87
CA ALA A 44 0.22 -9.13 7.82
C ALA A 44 1.02 -9.02 9.13
N ARG A 45 0.72 -8.01 9.97
CA ARG A 45 1.49 -7.67 11.18
C ARG A 45 0.64 -7.58 12.44
N GLY A 46 -0.69 -7.68 12.32
CA GLY A 46 -1.60 -7.42 13.42
C GLY A 46 -1.75 -5.92 13.70
N ARG A 47 -2.55 -5.59 14.72
CA ARG A 47 -2.93 -4.20 15.02
C ARG A 47 -1.78 -3.38 15.65
N GLU A 48 -0.91 -4.04 16.42
CA GLU A 48 0.21 -3.36 17.10
C GLU A 48 1.39 -3.08 16.17
N GLY A 49 1.58 -3.90 15.14
CA GLY A 49 2.63 -3.73 14.14
C GLY A 49 2.25 -2.87 12.93
N GLU A 50 1.00 -2.38 12.85
CA GLU A 50 0.50 -1.65 11.68
C GLU A 50 1.14 -0.26 11.56
N ASP A 51 1.28 0.48 12.65
CA ASP A 51 1.59 1.92 12.60
C ASP A 51 3.02 2.21 12.12
N LEU A 52 4.01 1.48 12.63
CA LEU A 52 5.41 1.65 12.24
C LEU A 52 5.63 1.28 10.76
N GLU A 53 4.94 0.24 10.32
CA GLU A 53 5.06 -0.30 8.97
C GLU A 53 4.30 0.56 7.95
N LEU A 54 3.23 1.24 8.38
CA LEU A 54 2.46 2.12 7.52
C LEU A 54 3.21 3.42 7.18
N ALA A 55 4.05 3.91 8.10
CA ALA A 55 4.78 5.17 7.93
C ALA A 55 5.66 5.18 6.66
N ARG A 56 6.32 4.07 6.31
CA ARG A 56 7.13 3.94 5.06
C ARG A 56 6.31 4.01 3.77
N HIS A 57 4.99 3.86 3.87
CA HIS A 57 4.10 3.95 2.72
C HIS A 57 3.63 5.38 2.44
N ILE A 58 3.91 6.34 3.33
CA ILE A 58 3.62 7.77 3.15
C ILE A 58 4.68 8.46 2.28
N GLU A 59 5.83 7.81 2.05
CA GLU A 59 6.88 8.29 1.18
C GLU A 59 6.38 8.68 -0.22
N HIS A 60 7.18 9.47 -0.93
CA HIS A 60 6.84 9.97 -2.25
C HIS A 60 6.45 8.82 -3.20
N PHE A 61 5.26 8.92 -3.78
CA PHE A 61 4.79 8.00 -4.81
C PHE A 61 4.06 8.80 -5.87
N ASN A 62 4.59 8.78 -7.09
CA ASN A 62 4.00 9.50 -8.22
C ASN A 62 3.83 8.54 -9.39
N ALA A 63 2.59 8.11 -9.62
CA ALA A 63 2.23 7.22 -10.71
C ALA A 63 0.88 7.64 -11.29
N HIS A 64 0.64 7.29 -12.55
CA HIS A 64 -0.65 7.54 -13.18
C HIS A 64 -1.75 6.79 -12.39
N PRO A 65 -2.83 7.47 -11.92
CA PRO A 65 -3.83 6.87 -11.04
C PRO A 65 -4.42 5.53 -11.54
N TYR A 66 -4.64 5.41 -12.85
CA TYR A 66 -5.10 4.17 -13.48
C TYR A 66 -4.15 2.98 -13.30
N LEU A 67 -2.83 3.21 -13.28
CA LEU A 67 -1.82 2.18 -13.14
C LEU A 67 -1.42 1.93 -11.69
N SER A 68 -1.68 2.88 -10.79
CA SER A 68 -1.35 2.77 -9.37
C SER A 68 -1.96 1.53 -8.72
N SER A 69 -3.17 1.11 -9.14
CA SER A 69 -3.82 -0.10 -8.59
C SER A 69 -3.02 -1.38 -8.83
N VAL A 70 -2.35 -1.50 -9.99
CA VAL A 70 -1.50 -2.65 -10.34
C VAL A 70 -0.24 -2.66 -9.47
N ALA A 71 0.43 -1.52 -9.36
CA ALA A 71 1.61 -1.37 -8.50
C ALA A 71 1.28 -1.67 -7.04
N LEU A 72 0.17 -1.14 -6.52
CA LEU A 72 -0.25 -1.35 -5.14
C LEU A 72 -0.70 -2.80 -4.86
N GLY A 73 -1.24 -3.50 -5.86
CA GLY A 73 -1.49 -4.94 -5.75
C GLY A 73 -0.20 -5.75 -5.58
N ALA A 74 0.87 -5.39 -6.31
CA ALA A 74 2.18 -6.00 -6.15
C ALA A 74 2.81 -5.68 -4.79
N VAL A 75 2.73 -4.41 -4.34
CA VAL A 75 3.20 -4.01 -3.00
C VAL A 75 2.46 -4.76 -1.91
N ALA A 76 1.13 -4.81 -1.97
CA ALA A 76 0.32 -5.57 -1.00
C ALA A 76 0.75 -7.04 -0.93
N ARG A 77 1.13 -7.63 -2.07
CA ARG A 77 1.64 -9.00 -2.10
C ARG A 77 3.01 -9.14 -1.45
N MET A 78 3.96 -8.25 -1.79
CA MET A 78 5.30 -8.25 -1.20
C MET A 78 5.26 -8.09 0.31
N GLU A 79 4.35 -7.26 0.81
CA GLU A 79 4.15 -7.03 2.24
C GLU A 79 3.66 -8.29 3.00
N VAL A 80 2.71 -9.01 2.42
CA VAL A 80 2.22 -10.29 2.98
C VAL A 80 3.29 -11.37 2.93
N ASP A 81 4.11 -11.39 1.87
CA ASP A 81 5.24 -12.31 1.77
C ASP A 81 6.44 -11.87 2.63
N ALA A 82 6.30 -10.77 3.40
CA ALA A 82 7.35 -10.20 4.25
C ALA A 82 8.67 -9.97 3.49
N ALA A 83 8.57 -9.47 2.26
CA ALA A 83 9.74 -9.10 1.48
C ALA A 83 10.54 -7.99 2.18
N ASP A 84 11.82 -7.92 1.85
CA ASP A 84 12.73 -6.88 2.33
C ASP A 84 12.13 -5.47 2.13
N PRO A 85 11.99 -4.65 3.20
CA PRO A 85 11.41 -3.31 3.12
C PRO A 85 12.11 -2.40 2.09
N GLU A 86 13.42 -2.54 1.93
CA GLU A 86 14.18 -1.76 0.96
C GLU A 86 13.76 -2.10 -0.48
N ARG A 87 13.56 -3.39 -0.77
CA ARG A 87 13.04 -3.86 -2.05
C ARG A 87 11.64 -3.29 -2.33
N ILE A 88 10.77 -3.25 -1.32
CA ILE A 88 9.42 -2.70 -1.44
C ILE A 88 9.48 -1.19 -1.71
N ARG A 89 10.37 -0.47 -1.04
CA ARG A 89 10.59 0.96 -1.26
C ARG A 89 11.05 1.24 -2.69
N ARG A 90 12.09 0.54 -3.15
CA ARG A 90 12.63 0.68 -4.52
C ARG A 90 11.61 0.37 -5.60
N PHE A 91 10.69 -0.56 -5.37
CA PHE A 91 9.62 -0.84 -6.33
C PHE A 91 8.68 0.36 -6.57
N LYS A 92 8.54 1.26 -5.59
CA LYS A 92 7.66 2.44 -5.67
C LYS A 92 8.35 3.69 -6.26
N THR A 93 9.67 3.64 -6.47
CA THR A 93 10.50 4.80 -6.88
C THR A 93 11.04 4.60 -8.28
#